data_AF-A0A357ZDS0-F1
#
_entry.id   AF-A0A357ZDS0-F1
#
_cell.length_a   1.000
_cell.length_b   1.000
_cell.length_c   1.000
_cell.angle_alpha   90.00
_cell.angle_beta   90.00
_cell.angle_gamma   90.00
#
_symmetry.space_group_name_H-M   'P 1'
#
loop_
_entity.id
_entity.type
_entity.pdbx_description
1 polymer ?
#
loop_
_entity_poly.entity_id
_entity_poly.type
_entity_poly.pdbx_seq_one_letter_code
_entity_poly.pdbx_strand_id
1 'polypeptide(L)'
;MDADTAIESDECSAEEAFEHLSELYTALPRMQEIGARLAQAKCALLAVETHARLRSLRREIETLEAQEAAAAAAAELAQSEGRSPEAVKLLNCDRLYYAAMRGFKVGPAKNEQVALEDALKAGGFTSPEEAEAAVLPGDEFERLSKELVSYQADYAETLALCQRLEAANI
;
A
#
# COMPACT_ATOMS: atom_id res chain seq x y z
N MET A 1 -25.73 28.59 47.51
CA MET A 1 -25.15 27.89 46.35
C MET A 1 -24.22 26.89 47.00
N ASP A 2 -24.80 25.73 47.24
CA ASP A 2 -24.50 24.90 48.39
C ASP A 2 -23.46 23.87 47.97
N ALA A 3 -22.51 23.58 48.87
CA ALA A 3 -21.39 22.68 48.58
C ALA A 3 -21.85 21.26 48.18
N ASP A 4 -23.02 20.82 48.66
CA ASP A 4 -23.66 19.56 48.25
C ASP A 4 -24.01 19.52 46.76
N THR A 5 -24.48 20.63 46.18
CA THR A 5 -24.94 20.64 44.77
C THR A 5 -23.78 20.61 43.78
N ALA A 6 -22.59 21.06 44.19
CA ALA A 6 -21.38 21.02 43.37
C ALA A 6 -20.70 19.65 43.41
N ILE A 7 -20.79 18.95 44.54
CA ILE A 7 -20.24 17.59 44.72
C ILE A 7 -21.08 16.58 43.93
N GLU A 8 -22.42 16.67 44.00
CA GLU A 8 -23.32 15.80 43.21
C GLU A 8 -23.14 15.99 41.68
N SER A 9 -22.83 17.20 41.20
CA SER A 9 -22.60 17.44 39.77
C SER A 9 -21.26 16.91 39.27
N ASP A 10 -20.21 16.96 40.10
CA ASP A 10 -18.88 16.42 39.76
C ASP A 10 -18.87 14.89 39.83
N GLU A 11 -19.59 14.28 40.78
CA GLU A 11 -19.76 12.81 40.86
C GLU A 11 -20.58 12.26 39.68
N CYS A 12 -21.69 12.91 39.29
CA CYS A 12 -22.47 12.53 38.11
C CYS A 12 -21.63 12.65 36.82
N SER A 13 -20.77 13.68 36.70
CA SER A 13 -19.85 13.82 35.57
C SER A 13 -18.75 12.75 35.54
N ALA A 14 -18.37 12.19 36.70
CA ALA A 14 -17.39 11.11 36.77
C ALA A 14 -18.01 9.77 36.39
N GLU A 15 -19.20 9.44 36.90
CA GLU A 15 -19.92 8.23 36.53
C GLU A 15 -20.17 8.16 35.02
N GLU A 16 -20.62 9.25 34.40
CA GLU A 16 -20.82 9.36 32.95
C GLU A 16 -19.52 9.13 32.16
N ALA A 17 -18.40 9.70 32.61
CA ALA A 17 -17.10 9.52 31.95
C ALA A 17 -16.60 8.07 32.04
N PHE A 18 -16.77 7.43 33.20
CA PHE A 18 -16.40 6.02 33.40
C PHE A 18 -17.33 5.06 32.63
N GLU A 19 -18.63 5.34 32.56
CA GLU A 19 -19.58 4.57 31.77
C GLU A 19 -19.22 4.63 30.28
N HIS A 20 -18.99 5.83 29.74
CA HIS A 20 -18.55 6.00 28.35
C HIS A 20 -17.20 5.31 28.07
N LEU A 21 -16.23 5.38 29.00
CA LEU A 21 -14.97 4.65 28.86
C LEU A 21 -15.18 3.12 28.81
N SER A 22 -16.15 2.61 29.58
CA SER A 22 -16.52 1.19 29.60
C SER A 22 -17.18 0.76 28.28
N GLU A 23 -18.03 1.61 27.69
CA GLU A 23 -18.60 1.39 26.35
C GLU A 23 -17.51 1.34 25.29
N LEU A 24 -16.57 2.30 25.31
CA LEU A 24 -15.45 2.33 24.38
C LEU A 24 -14.55 1.10 24.55
N TYR A 25 -14.24 0.69 25.77
CA TYR A 25 -13.48 -0.53 26.04
C TYR A 25 -14.18 -1.78 25.49
N THR A 26 -15.51 -1.84 25.63
CA THR A 26 -16.33 -2.93 25.06
C THR A 26 -16.28 -2.95 23.52
N ALA A 27 -16.16 -1.78 22.88
CA ALA A 27 -16.02 -1.66 21.44
C ALA A 27 -14.61 -1.98 20.90
N LEU A 28 -13.59 -2.10 21.76
CA LEU A 28 -12.19 -2.28 21.36
C LEU A 28 -11.94 -3.46 20.42
N PRO A 29 -12.49 -4.68 20.62
CA PRO A 29 -12.26 -5.81 19.71
C PRO A 29 -12.70 -5.50 18.27
N ARG A 30 -13.87 -4.87 18.12
CA ARG A 30 -14.37 -4.43 16.81
C ARG A 30 -13.44 -3.40 16.16
N MET A 31 -12.92 -2.46 16.95
CA MET A 31 -11.98 -1.46 16.44
C MET A 31 -10.63 -2.08 16.02
N GLN A 32 -10.18 -3.12 16.71
CA GLN A 32 -9.01 -3.90 16.31
C GLN A 32 -9.23 -4.65 15.00
N GLU A 33 -10.41 -5.24 14.79
CA GLU A 33 -10.78 -5.85 13.50
C GLU A 33 -10.79 -4.83 12.36
N ILE A 34 -11.35 -3.64 12.59
CA ILE A 34 -11.32 -2.53 11.61
C ILE A 34 -9.87 -2.14 11.31
N GLY A 35 -9.03 -1.99 12.33
CA GLY A 35 -7.61 -1.65 12.16
C GLY A 35 -6.85 -2.71 11.35
N ALA A 36 -7.07 -4.00 11.65
CA ALA A 36 -6.48 -5.11 10.92
C ALA A 36 -6.93 -5.11 9.45
N ARG A 37 -8.23 -4.92 9.20
CA ARG A 37 -8.79 -4.83 7.85
C ARG A 37 -8.20 -3.66 7.06
N LEU A 38 -8.04 -2.49 7.68
CA LEU A 38 -7.40 -1.33 7.05
C LEU A 38 -5.91 -1.58 6.76
N ALA A 39 -5.18 -2.22 7.66
CA ALA A 39 -3.78 -2.56 7.45
C ALA A 39 -3.61 -3.56 6.29
N GLN A 40 -4.45 -4.59 6.26
CA GLN A 40 -4.48 -5.56 5.16
C GLN A 40 -4.84 -4.90 3.83
N ALA A 41 -5.85 -4.01 3.80
CA ALA A 41 -6.25 -3.27 2.61
C ALA A 41 -5.13 -2.37 2.05
N LYS A 42 -4.31 -1.75 2.92
CA LYS A 42 -3.13 -0.98 2.50
C LYS A 42 -2.09 -1.86 1.83
N CYS A 43 -1.82 -3.04 2.40
CA CYS A 43 -0.89 -4.00 1.82
C CYS A 43 -1.40 -4.53 0.48
N ALA A 44 -2.71 -4.79 0.37
CA ALA A 44 -3.37 -5.22 -0.85
C ALA A 44 -3.18 -4.21 -1.98
N LEU A 45 -3.48 -2.92 -1.72
CA LEU A 45 -3.31 -1.85 -2.70
C LEU A 45 -1.85 -1.74 -3.16
N LEU A 46 -0.90 -1.77 -2.22
CA LEU A 46 0.53 -1.73 -2.55
C LEU A 46 0.95 -2.92 -3.42
N ALA A 47 0.48 -4.13 -3.12
CA ALA A 47 0.78 -5.31 -3.93
C ALA A 47 0.22 -5.17 -5.35
N VAL A 48 -1.03 -4.70 -5.49
CA VAL A 48 -1.66 -4.47 -6.81
C VAL A 48 -0.88 -3.43 -7.63
N GLU A 49 -0.53 -2.30 -7.03
CA GLU A 49 0.22 -1.25 -7.73
C GLU A 49 1.60 -1.73 -8.17
N THR A 50 2.33 -2.39 -7.27
CA THR A 50 3.66 -2.94 -7.55
C THR A 50 3.60 -4.02 -8.63
N HIS A 51 2.58 -4.88 -8.58
CA HIS A 51 2.35 -5.90 -9.61
C HIS A 51 2.09 -5.26 -10.98
N ALA A 52 1.28 -4.19 -11.03
CA ALA A 52 1.01 -3.47 -12.27
C ALA A 52 2.27 -2.83 -12.86
N ARG A 53 3.13 -2.21 -12.02
CA ARG A 53 4.42 -1.63 -12.43
C ARG A 53 5.38 -2.70 -12.95
N LEU A 54 5.52 -3.81 -12.23
CA LEU A 54 6.33 -4.96 -12.64
C LEU A 54 5.89 -5.49 -14.01
N ARG A 55 4.58 -5.65 -14.21
CA ARG A 55 4.02 -6.09 -15.49
C ARG A 55 4.33 -5.12 -16.63
N SER A 56 4.28 -3.82 -16.38
CA SER A 56 4.67 -2.80 -17.38
C SER A 56 6.14 -2.93 -17.76
N LEU A 57 7.03 -3.02 -16.77
CA LEU A 57 8.46 -3.16 -16.99
C LEU A 57 8.81 -4.43 -17.76
N ARG A 58 8.15 -5.56 -17.44
CA ARG A 58 8.34 -6.83 -18.15
C ARG A 58 7.93 -6.72 -19.61
N ARG A 59 6.79 -6.10 -19.92
CA ARG A 59 6.35 -5.86 -21.31
C ARG A 59 7.32 -4.98 -22.09
N GLU A 60 7.87 -3.95 -21.44
CA GLU A 60 8.88 -3.09 -22.07
C GLU A 60 10.18 -3.86 -22.34
N ILE A 61 10.62 -4.71 -21.42
CA ILE A 61 11.76 -5.61 -21.62
C ILE A 61 11.49 -6.53 -22.82
N GLU A 62 10.35 -7.23 -22.85
CA GLU A 62 9.95 -8.11 -23.96
C GLU A 62 9.93 -7.38 -25.32
N THR A 63 9.42 -6.14 -25.33
CA THR A 63 9.41 -5.31 -26.54
C THR A 63 10.82 -4.99 -27.02
N LEU A 64 11.72 -4.62 -26.11
CA LEU A 64 13.12 -4.33 -26.44
C LEU A 64 13.87 -5.59 -26.89
N GLU A 65 13.56 -6.75 -26.33
CA GLU A 65 14.09 -8.04 -26.78
C GLU A 65 13.67 -8.37 -28.20
N ALA A 66 12.39 -8.18 -28.53
CA ALA A 66 11.88 -8.38 -29.88
C ALA A 66 12.54 -7.41 -30.88
N GLN A 67 12.74 -6.16 -30.49
CA GLN A 67 13.42 -5.14 -31.32
C GLN A 67 14.91 -5.46 -31.52
N GLU A 68 15.61 -5.89 -30.47
CA GLU A 68 17.00 -6.36 -30.56
C GLU A 68 17.12 -7.53 -31.55
N ALA A 69 16.24 -8.53 -31.42
CA ALA A 69 16.24 -9.70 -32.30
C ALA A 69 15.91 -9.32 -33.76
N ALA A 70 14.94 -8.43 -33.97
CA ALA A 70 14.59 -7.96 -35.32
C ALA A 70 15.74 -7.19 -35.97
N ALA A 71 16.43 -6.31 -35.23
CA ALA A 71 17.59 -5.58 -35.73
C ALA A 71 18.77 -6.52 -36.05
N ALA A 72 18.97 -7.56 -35.24
CA ALA A 72 19.97 -8.60 -35.51
C ALA A 72 19.67 -9.36 -36.82
N ALA A 73 18.43 -9.86 -36.97
CA ALA A 73 18.01 -10.58 -38.18
C ALA A 73 18.07 -9.70 -39.43
N ALA A 74 17.68 -8.43 -39.32
CA ALA A 74 17.79 -7.47 -40.42
C ALA A 74 19.26 -7.21 -40.81
N ALA A 75 20.17 -7.12 -39.84
CA ALA A 75 21.59 -6.93 -40.10
C ALA A 75 22.20 -8.16 -40.81
N GLU A 76 21.80 -9.37 -40.45
CA GLU A 76 22.21 -10.62 -41.10
C GLU A 76 21.66 -10.70 -42.53
N LEU A 77 20.38 -10.39 -42.73
CA LEU A 77 19.77 -10.35 -44.06
C LEU A 77 20.47 -9.34 -44.96
N ALA A 78 20.68 -8.11 -44.47
CA ALA A 78 21.36 -7.05 -45.22
C ALA A 78 22.78 -7.47 -45.64
N GLN A 79 23.51 -8.20 -44.80
CA GLN A 79 24.81 -8.78 -45.17
C GLN A 79 24.68 -9.82 -46.28
N SER A 80 23.71 -10.73 -46.17
CA SER A 80 23.48 -11.78 -47.17
C SER A 80 23.04 -11.22 -48.54
N GLU A 81 22.31 -10.11 -48.54
CA GLU A 81 21.87 -9.41 -49.75
C GLU A 81 22.97 -8.52 -50.36
N GLY A 82 24.14 -8.40 -49.72
CA GLY A 82 25.22 -7.53 -50.18
C GLY A 82 24.87 -6.03 -50.09
N ARG A 83 24.05 -5.64 -49.12
CA ARG A 83 23.78 -4.22 -48.82
C ARG A 83 25.08 -3.51 -48.41
N SER A 84 25.07 -2.18 -48.45
CA SER A 84 26.27 -1.41 -48.11
C SER A 84 26.72 -1.65 -46.66
N PRO A 85 28.03 -1.59 -46.37
CA PRO A 85 28.56 -1.72 -45.01
C PRO A 85 27.93 -0.73 -44.02
N GLU A 86 27.59 0.48 -44.47
CA GLU A 86 26.93 1.50 -43.65
C GLU A 86 25.52 1.07 -43.23
N ALA A 87 24.76 0.45 -44.12
CA ALA A 87 23.42 -0.05 -43.83
C ALA A 87 23.46 -1.17 -42.77
N VAL A 88 24.41 -2.10 -42.91
CA VAL A 88 24.64 -3.17 -41.92
C VAL A 88 25.09 -2.59 -40.57
N LYS A 89 25.96 -1.58 -40.58
CA LYS A 89 26.43 -0.91 -39.35
C LYS A 89 25.28 -0.24 -38.61
N LEU A 90 24.37 0.44 -39.31
CA LEU A 90 23.21 1.10 -38.69
C LEU A 90 22.32 0.10 -37.96
N LEU A 91 22.00 -1.04 -38.59
CA LEU A 91 21.20 -2.10 -37.97
C LEU A 91 21.89 -2.71 -36.73
N ASN A 92 23.22 -2.83 -36.77
CA ASN A 92 24.00 -3.25 -35.59
C ASN A 92 23.97 -2.20 -34.47
N CYS A 93 23.99 -0.90 -34.80
CA CYS A 93 23.81 0.16 -33.82
C CYS A 93 22.41 0.09 -33.17
N ASP A 94 21.36 -0.13 -33.95
CA ASP A 94 19.99 -0.32 -33.43
C ASP A 94 19.92 -1.52 -32.48
N ARG A 95 20.49 -2.67 -32.87
CA ARG A 95 20.58 -3.86 -32.00
C ARG A 95 21.24 -3.52 -30.65
N LEU A 96 22.38 -2.85 -30.67
CA LEU A 96 23.09 -2.45 -29.45
C LEU A 96 22.30 -1.45 -28.61
N TYR A 97 21.58 -0.53 -29.25
CA TYR A 97 20.69 0.41 -28.58
C TYR A 97 19.59 -0.31 -27.82
N TYR A 98 18.86 -1.23 -28.47
CA TYR A 98 17.78 -1.99 -27.82
C TYR A 98 18.32 -2.87 -26.69
N ALA A 99 19.47 -3.53 -26.89
CA ALA A 99 20.13 -4.31 -25.86
C ALA A 99 20.48 -3.46 -24.62
N ALA A 100 21.01 -2.25 -24.82
CA ALA A 100 21.34 -1.33 -23.73
C ALA A 100 20.08 -0.84 -23.01
N MET A 101 19.05 -0.42 -23.75
CA MET A 101 17.77 0.01 -23.20
C MET A 101 17.10 -1.09 -22.37
N ARG A 102 17.19 -2.35 -22.80
CA ARG A 102 16.73 -3.50 -22.01
C ARG A 102 17.52 -3.61 -20.72
N GLY A 103 18.85 -3.51 -20.79
CA GLY A 103 19.74 -3.56 -19.64
C GLY A 103 19.36 -2.56 -18.54
N PHE A 104 18.96 -1.34 -18.91
CA PHE A 104 18.50 -0.32 -17.96
C PHE A 104 17.20 -0.67 -17.23
N LYS A 105 16.39 -1.60 -17.74
CA LYS A 105 15.10 -1.98 -17.16
C LYS A 105 15.16 -3.23 -16.28
N VAL A 106 16.19 -4.06 -16.42
CA VAL A 106 16.34 -5.31 -15.65
C VAL A 106 16.44 -5.05 -14.14
N GLY A 107 17.24 -4.06 -13.74
CA GLY A 107 17.38 -3.67 -12.33
C GLY A 107 16.05 -3.23 -11.70
N PRO A 108 15.37 -2.22 -12.28
CA PRO A 108 14.04 -1.81 -11.85
C PRO A 108 13.03 -2.95 -11.77
N ALA A 109 12.98 -3.86 -12.76
CA ALA A 109 12.06 -4.99 -12.74
C ALA A 109 12.33 -5.95 -11.56
N LYS A 110 13.60 -6.18 -11.20
CA LYS A 110 13.95 -6.97 -10.01
C LYS A 110 13.53 -6.28 -8.72
N ASN A 111 13.71 -4.96 -8.64
CA ASN A 111 13.30 -4.20 -7.46
C ASN A 111 11.79 -4.24 -7.26
N GLU A 112 11.01 -4.05 -8.33
CA GLU A 112 9.54 -4.16 -8.27
C GLU A 112 9.10 -5.60 -7.93
N GLN A 113 9.83 -6.62 -8.38
CA GLN A 113 9.53 -7.99 -7.98
C GLN A 113 9.73 -8.20 -6.47
N VAL A 114 10.84 -7.74 -5.89
CA VAL A 114 11.07 -7.83 -4.44
C VAL A 114 10.01 -7.04 -3.67
N ALA A 115 9.70 -5.82 -4.12
CA ALA A 115 8.66 -5.00 -3.49
C ALA A 115 7.28 -5.68 -3.53
N LEU A 116 6.96 -6.41 -4.60
CA LEU A 116 5.73 -7.19 -4.70
C LEU A 116 5.74 -8.34 -3.69
N GLU A 117 6.83 -9.09 -3.61
CA GLU A 117 6.98 -10.20 -2.66
C GLU A 117 6.85 -9.71 -1.20
N ASP A 118 7.45 -8.57 -0.88
CA ASP A 118 7.35 -7.94 0.44
C ASP A 118 5.92 -7.47 0.76
N ALA A 119 5.24 -6.83 -0.20
CA ALA A 119 3.87 -6.36 -0.02
C ALA A 119 2.88 -7.52 0.18
N LEU A 120 3.04 -8.60 -0.60
CA LEU A 120 2.25 -9.83 -0.45
C LEU A 120 2.46 -10.45 0.93
N LYS A 121 3.73 -10.59 1.35
CA LYS A 121 4.08 -11.15 2.67
C LYS A 121 3.53 -10.31 3.82
N ALA A 122 3.65 -8.98 3.75
CA ALA A 122 3.15 -8.07 4.78
C ALA A 122 1.62 -8.12 4.90
N GLY A 123 0.91 -8.29 3.79
CA GLY A 123 -0.55 -8.44 3.75
C GLY A 123 -1.07 -9.85 4.02
N GLY A 124 -0.19 -10.84 4.11
CA GLY A 124 -0.56 -12.24 4.27
C GLY A 124 -1.14 -12.89 3.02
N PHE A 125 -0.86 -12.33 1.83
CA PHE A 125 -1.36 -12.81 0.55
C PHE A 125 -0.39 -13.81 -0.09
N THR A 126 -0.95 -14.82 -0.74
CA THR A 126 -0.19 -15.82 -1.50
C THR A 126 0.01 -15.43 -2.96
N SER A 127 -0.80 -14.49 -3.46
CA SER A 127 -0.79 -14.07 -4.86
C SER A 127 -1.29 -12.63 -5.06
N PRO A 128 -0.91 -11.96 -6.18
CA PRO A 128 -1.47 -10.67 -6.56
C PRO A 128 -2.99 -10.68 -6.72
N GLU A 129 -3.58 -11.78 -7.19
CA GLU A 129 -5.02 -11.93 -7.38
C GLU A 129 -5.76 -11.95 -6.02
N GLU A 130 -5.18 -12.59 -5.02
CA GLU A 130 -5.70 -12.57 -3.65
C GLU A 130 -5.61 -11.16 -3.04
N ALA A 131 -4.51 -10.46 -3.28
CA ALA A 131 -4.36 -9.07 -2.87
C ALA A 131 -5.40 -8.17 -3.56
N GLU A 132 -5.64 -8.34 -4.85
CA GLU A 132 -6.66 -7.60 -5.60
C GLU A 132 -8.06 -7.80 -5.04
N ALA A 133 -8.42 -9.04 -4.66
CA ALA A 133 -9.70 -9.34 -4.02
C ALA A 133 -9.85 -8.72 -2.62
N ALA A 134 -8.74 -8.39 -1.95
CA ALA A 134 -8.72 -7.77 -0.64
C ALA A 134 -8.67 -6.23 -0.68
N VAL A 135 -8.61 -5.62 -1.87
CA VAL A 135 -8.68 -4.16 -2.02
C VAL A 135 -10.05 -3.66 -1.60
N LEU A 136 -10.06 -2.70 -0.67
CA LEU A 136 -11.30 -2.02 -0.28
C LEU A 136 -11.66 -0.92 -1.27
N PRO A 137 -12.96 -0.73 -1.56
CA PRO A 137 -13.45 0.48 -2.19
C PRO A 137 -12.97 1.72 -1.42
N GLY A 138 -12.64 2.80 -2.15
CA GLY A 138 -12.06 4.00 -1.54
C GLY A 138 -12.98 4.66 -0.51
N ASP A 139 -14.28 4.69 -0.77
CA ASP A 139 -15.30 5.19 0.15
C ASP A 139 -15.41 4.33 1.43
N GLU A 140 -15.35 3.01 1.29
CA GLU A 140 -15.34 2.09 2.44
C GLU A 140 -14.05 2.26 3.27
N PHE A 141 -12.89 2.34 2.61
CA PHE A 141 -11.60 2.55 3.27
C PHE A 141 -11.58 3.86 4.06
N GLU A 142 -12.06 4.96 3.45
CA GLU A 142 -12.16 6.25 4.11
C GLU A 142 -13.13 6.22 5.30
N ARG A 143 -14.29 5.60 5.13
CA ARG A 143 -15.30 5.48 6.19
C ARG A 143 -14.73 4.74 7.40
N LEU A 144 -14.11 3.58 7.18
CA LEU A 144 -13.47 2.78 8.24
C LEU A 144 -12.30 3.52 8.88
N SER A 145 -11.51 4.25 8.09
CA SER A 145 -10.39 5.06 8.61
C SER A 145 -10.89 6.19 9.51
N LYS A 146 -11.94 6.90 9.10
CA LYS A 146 -12.57 7.97 9.90
C LYS A 146 -13.17 7.40 11.19
N GLU A 147 -13.86 6.27 11.10
CA GLU A 147 -14.43 5.56 12.25
C GLU A 147 -13.34 5.20 13.27
N LEU A 148 -12.24 4.60 12.84
CA LEU A 148 -11.13 4.22 13.72
C LEU A 148 -10.45 5.43 14.36
N VAL A 149 -10.22 6.50 13.58
CA VAL A 149 -9.60 7.73 14.09
C VAL A 149 -10.51 8.43 15.11
N SER A 150 -11.82 8.49 14.84
CA SER A 150 -12.80 9.06 15.77
C SER A 150 -12.82 8.30 17.09
N TYR A 151 -12.83 6.96 17.03
CA TYR A 151 -12.78 6.12 18.23
C TYR A 151 -11.48 6.34 19.02
N GLN A 152 -10.33 6.42 18.35
CA GLN A 152 -9.04 6.64 19.01
C GLN A 152 -8.99 7.99 19.74
N ALA A 153 -9.54 9.04 19.13
CA ALA A 153 -9.64 10.36 19.75
C ALA A 153 -10.57 10.33 20.97
N ASP A 154 -11.77 9.76 20.81
CA ASP A 154 -12.77 9.65 21.89
C ASP A 154 -12.25 8.83 23.08
N TYR A 155 -11.60 7.70 22.81
CA TYR A 155 -10.95 6.87 23.83
C TYR A 155 -9.86 7.65 24.57
N ALA A 156 -9.00 8.38 23.86
CA ALA A 156 -7.92 9.14 24.49
C ALA A 156 -8.45 10.31 25.33
N GLU A 157 -9.44 11.05 24.84
CA GLU A 157 -10.06 12.17 25.54
C GLU A 157 -10.80 11.71 26.80
N THR A 158 -11.60 10.65 26.68
CA THR A 158 -12.38 10.07 27.78
C THR A 158 -11.46 9.47 28.84
N LEU A 159 -10.41 8.74 28.44
CA LEU A 159 -9.41 8.22 29.38
C LEU A 159 -8.70 9.36 30.13
N ALA A 160 -8.31 10.42 29.43
CA ALA A 160 -7.67 11.58 30.06
C ALA A 160 -8.62 12.31 31.03
N LEU A 161 -9.92 12.36 30.72
CA LEU A 161 -10.92 12.89 31.64
C LEU A 161 -11.03 12.04 32.90
N CYS A 162 -11.18 10.72 32.76
CA CYS A 162 -11.24 9.79 33.90
C CYS A 162 -10.01 9.92 34.81
N GLN A 163 -8.81 10.00 34.22
CA GLN A 163 -7.55 10.19 34.97
C GLN A 163 -7.50 11.51 35.74
N ARG A 164 -8.04 12.60 35.19
CA ARG A 164 -8.12 13.89 35.89
C ARG A 164 -9.09 13.83 37.06
N LEU A 165 -10.25 13.20 36.87
CA LEU A 165 -11.27 13.06 37.91
C LEU A 165 -10.78 12.15 39.05
N GLU A 166 -10.10 11.05 38.73
CA GLU A 166 -9.46 10.19 39.73
C GLU A 166 -8.41 10.96 40.54
N ALA A 167 -7.58 11.79 39.89
CA ALA A 167 -6.57 12.60 40.57
C ALA A 167 -7.16 13.76 41.40
N ALA A 168 -8.39 14.19 41.13
CA ALA A 168 -9.09 15.23 41.89
C ALA A 168 -9.86 14.68 43.11
N ASN A 169 -10.16 13.37 43.13
CA ASN A 169 -10.83 12.67 44.23
C ASN A 169 -9.86 12.05 45.27
N ILE A 170 -8.56 12.37 45.20
CA ILE A 170 -7.50 12.02 46.18
C ILE A 170 -7.00 13.29 46.86
#